data_AF-M0BS52-F1
#
_entry.id   AF-M0BS52-F1
#
_cell.length_a   1.000
_cell.length_b   1.000
_cell.length_c   1.000
_cell.angle_alpha   90.00
_cell.angle_beta   90.00
_cell.angle_gamma   90.00
#
_symmetry.space_group_name_H-M   'P 1'
#
loop_
_entity.id
_entity.type
_entity.pdbx_description
1 polymer ?
#
loop_
_entity_poly.entity_id
_entity_poly.type
_entity_poly.pdbx_seq_one_letter_code
_entity_poly.pdbx_strand_id
1 'polypeptide(L)' 'MTTKDWYDRLVPIPERAWINGGTPEPSNLVPWTVHTLDEADIEFWQGTLEASLVDQVTSTLTSYLAGRSD' A
#
# COMPACT_ATOMS: atom_id res chain seq x y z
N MET A 1 -0.19 -3.43 4.63
CA MET A 1 -0.54 -2.10 5.17
C MET A 1 -0.27 -2.08 6.67
N THR A 2 0.07 -0.94 7.25
CA THR A 2 0.38 -0.82 8.67
C THR A 2 0.04 0.57 9.19
N THR A 3 -0.28 0.70 10.47
CA THR A 3 -0.42 2.01 11.16
C THR A 3 0.92 2.56 11.63
N LYS A 4 2.01 1.80 11.45
CA LYS A 4 3.36 2.23 11.78
C LYS A 4 3.86 3.29 10.80
N ASP A 5 4.59 4.27 11.30
CA ASP A 5 5.12 5.44 10.57
C ASP A 5 6.64 5.64 10.79
N TRP A 6 7.29 4.70 11.47
CA TRP A 6 8.71 4.81 11.87
C TRP A 6 9.70 4.53 10.74
N TYR A 7 9.25 4.02 9.59
CA TYR A 7 10.11 3.71 8.46
C TYR A 7 9.88 4.70 7.32
N ASP A 8 10.96 5.32 6.88
CA ASP A 8 10.99 6.43 5.93
C ASP A 8 10.54 6.03 4.52
N ARG A 9 10.64 4.75 4.15
CA ARG A 9 10.22 4.26 2.83
C ARG A 9 8.78 3.76 2.78
N LEU A 10 8.02 3.91 3.87
CA LEU A 10 6.58 3.65 3.85
C LEU A 10 5.89 4.68 2.97
N VAL A 11 4.87 4.24 2.23
CA VAL A 11 4.07 5.14 1.40
C VAL A 11 2.79 5.46 2.16
N PRO A 12 2.57 6.71 2.61
CA PRO A 12 1.34 7.08 3.30
C PRO A 12 0.11 6.85 2.42
N ILE A 13 -1.01 6.52 3.05
CA ILE A 13 -2.32 6.50 2.41
C ILE A 13 -3.08 7.75 2.87
N PRO A 14 -3.09 8.82 2.06
CA PRO A 14 -3.94 9.98 2.36
C PRO A 14 -5.41 9.56 2.38
N GLU A 15 -6.21 10.12 3.28
CA GLU A 15 -7.65 9.84 3.35
C GLU A 15 -8.35 10.06 2.00
N ARG A 16 -7.97 11.13 1.29
CA ARG A 16 -8.48 11.47 -0.05
C ARG A 16 -8.09 10.49 -1.16
N ALA A 17 -7.14 9.59 -0.93
CA ALA A 17 -6.72 8.60 -1.92
C ALA A 17 -7.66 7.39 -1.97
N TRP A 18 -8.62 7.27 -1.05
CA TRP A 18 -9.69 6.28 -1.14
C TRP A 18 -10.79 6.76 -2.09
N ILE A 19 -11.06 6.00 -3.15
CA ILE A 19 -12.25 6.17 -4.00
C ILE A 19 -13.48 5.60 -3.29
N ASN A 20 -13.32 4.47 -2.61
CA ASN A 20 -14.32 3.86 -1.74
C ASN A 20 -13.61 3.11 -0.61
N GLY A 21 -14.21 3.02 0.57
CA GLY A 21 -13.61 2.42 1.75
C GLY A 21 -12.73 3.40 2.53
N GLY A 22 -11.77 2.86 3.26
CA GLY A 22 -10.91 3.66 4.14
C GLY A 22 -10.14 2.79 5.13
N THR A 23 -9.38 3.44 6.00
CA THR A 23 -8.81 2.84 7.20
C THR A 23 -9.33 3.59 8.43
N PRO A 24 -9.57 2.91 9.57
CA PRO A 24 -10.00 3.57 10.79
C PRO A 24 -8.91 4.47 11.38
N GLU A 25 -7.64 4.14 11.12
CA GLU A 25 -6.47 4.89 11.57
C GLU A 25 -5.59 5.27 10.36
N PRO A 26 -4.83 6.37 10.43
CA PRO A 26 -3.81 6.69 9.44
C PRO A 26 -2.89 5.50 9.20
N SER A 27 -2.75 5.14 7.93
CA SER A 27 -2.09 3.90 7.53
C SER A 27 -1.13 4.15 6.39
N ASN A 28 -0.14 3.26 6.27
CA ASN A 28 0.88 3.28 5.24
C ASN A 28 0.91 1.95 4.48
N LEU A 29 1.19 2.03 3.18
CA LEU A 29 1.55 0.89 2.35
C LEU A 29 2.99 0.52 2.60
N VAL A 30 3.26 -0.79 2.55
CA VAL A 30 4.58 -1.38 2.72
C VAL A 30 4.94 -2.04 1.39
N PRO A 31 5.55 -1.32 0.43
CA PRO A 31 5.65 -1.76 -0.96
C PRO A 31 6.24 -3.16 -1.16
N TRP A 32 7.22 -3.55 -0.34
CA TRP A 32 7.96 -4.82 -0.44
C TRP A 32 7.28 -6.01 0.26
N THR A 33 6.20 -5.82 1.04
CA THR A 33 5.45 -6.94 1.63
C THR A 33 4.33 -7.38 0.69
N VAL A 34 4.72 -8.04 -0.41
CA VAL A 34 3.79 -8.62 -1.39
C VAL A 34 3.51 -10.07 -1.00
N HIS A 35 2.23 -10.43 -0.93
CA HIS A 35 1.79 -11.79 -0.58
C HIS A 35 0.95 -12.39 -1.70
N THR A 36 1.13 -13.69 -1.95
CA THR A 36 0.17 -14.50 -2.72
C THR A 36 -0.81 -15.09 -1.72
N LEU A 37 -2.11 -14.94 -1.96
CA LEU A 37 -3.20 -15.41 -1.10
C LEU A 37 -4.13 -16.30 -1.90
N ASP A 38 -4.77 -17.28 -1.23
CA ASP A 38 -5.92 -17.98 -1.80
C ASP A 38 -7.16 -17.09 -1.72
N GLU A 39 -8.16 -17.33 -2.58
CA GLU A 39 -9.44 -16.61 -2.53
C GLU A 39 -10.14 -16.84 -1.18
N ALA A 40 -10.01 -18.04 -0.61
CA ALA A 40 -10.60 -18.39 0.68
C ALA A 40 -9.99 -17.60 1.86
N ASP A 41 -8.81 -17.01 1.71
CA ASP A 41 -8.16 -16.18 2.73
C ASP A 41 -8.65 -14.72 2.72
N ILE A 42 -9.51 -14.34 1.75
CA ILE A 42 -10.04 -12.97 1.62
C ILE A 42 -11.40 -12.88 2.31
N GLU A 43 -11.43 -12.34 3.53
CA GLU A 43 -12.66 -12.23 4.32
C GLU A 43 -13.59 -11.10 3.89
N PHE A 44 -13.01 -9.97 3.46
CA PHE A 44 -13.78 -8.76 3.17
C PHE A 44 -13.07 -7.84 2.18
N TRP A 45 -13.86 -7.15 1.36
CA TRP A 45 -13.38 -6.12 0.45
C TRP A 45 -13.34 -4.76 1.16
N GLN A 46 -12.13 -4.25 1.42
CA GLN A 46 -11.96 -3.00 2.17
C GLN A 46 -12.31 -1.73 1.38
N GLY A 47 -12.01 -1.68 0.08
CA GLY A 47 -12.12 -0.44 -0.69
C GLY A 47 -11.31 -0.43 -2.00
N THR A 48 -11.30 0.74 -2.64
CA THR A 48 -10.49 1.04 -3.83
C THR A 48 -9.66 2.30 -3.59
N LEU A 49 -8.37 2.23 -3.90
CA LEU A 49 -7.46 3.39 -3.89
C LEU A 49 -7.38 4.04 -5.28
N GLU A 50 -7.03 5.33 -5.30
CA GLU A 50 -6.69 6.05 -6.52
C GLU A 50 -5.53 5.38 -7.26
N ALA A 51 -5.66 5.27 -8.58
CA ALA A 51 -4.65 4.64 -9.44
C ALA A 51 -3.27 5.28 -9.30
N SER A 52 -3.21 6.60 -9.10
CA SER A 52 -1.95 7.34 -8.90
C SER A 52 -1.16 6.86 -7.67
N LEU A 53 -1.84 6.51 -6.58
CA LEU A 53 -1.19 5.96 -5.39
C LEU A 53 -0.70 4.52 -5.65
N VAL A 54 -1.49 3.72 -6.36
CA VAL A 54 -1.08 2.35 -6.77
C VAL A 54 0.14 2.38 -7.69
N ASP A 55 0.18 3.32 -8.64
CA ASP A 55 1.31 3.52 -9.55
C ASP A 55 2.57 3.93 -8.79
N GLN A 56 2.45 4.86 -7.84
CA GLN A 56 3.55 5.26 -6.97
C GLN A 56 4.13 4.06 -6.21
N VAL A 57 3.27 3.27 -5.56
CA VAL A 57 3.69 2.13 -4.73
C VAL A 57 4.33 1.04 -5.58
N THR A 58 3.79 0.79 -6.77
CA THR A 58 4.36 -0.15 -7.73
C THR A 58 5.72 0.32 -8.21
N SER A 59 5.87 1.62 -8.52
CA SER A 59 7.16 2.21 -8.87
C SER A 59 8.18 2.02 -7.74
N THR A 60 7.81 2.32 -6.49
CA THR A 60 8.68 2.13 -5.31
C THR A 60 9.09 0.66 -5.15
N LEU A 61 8.17 -0.29 -5.33
CA LEU A 61 8.49 -1.72 -5.30
C LEU A 61 9.48 -2.10 -6.41
N THR A 62 9.26 -1.64 -7.64
CA THR A 62 10.17 -1.96 -8.75
C THR A 62 11.56 -1.35 -8.57
N SER A 63 11.67 -0.12 -8.05
CA SER A 63 12.96 0.48 -7.68
C SER A 63 13.68 -0.35 -6.63
N TYR A 64 12.97 -0.76 -5.57
CA TYR A 64 13.49 -1.63 -4.52
C TYR A 64 14.03 -2.95 -5.07
N LEU A 65 13.27 -3.63 -5.94
CA LEU A 65 13.68 -4.90 -6.56
C LEU A 65 14.85 -4.75 -7.53
N ALA A 66 14.96 -3.60 -8.20
CA ALA A 66 16.09 -3.30 -9.08
C ALA A 66 17.38 -2.97 -8.33
N GLY A 67 17.36 -2.93 -6.99
CA GLY A 67 18.50 -2.50 -6.18
C GLY A 67 18.81 -1.01 -6.32
N ARG A 68 17.89 -0.23 -6.89
CA ARG A 68 18.01 1.22 -7.00
C ARG A 68 17.48 1.81 -5.69
N SER A 69 18.38 2.40 -4.92
CA SER A 69 17.98 3.28 -3.85
C SER A 69 17.66 4.63 -4.49
N ASP A 70 16.39 5.03 -4.45
CA ASP A 70 15.98 6.39 -4.76
C ASP A 70 16.57 7.37 -3.73
#